data_AF-A0A7X9WKG5-F1
#
_entry.id   AF-A0A7X9WKG5-F1
#
_cell.length_a   1.000
_cell.length_b   1.000
_cell.length_c   1.000
_cell.angle_alpha   90.00
_cell.angle_beta   90.00
_cell.angle_gamma   90.00
#
_symmetry.space_group_name_H-M   'P 1'
#
loop_
_entity.id
_entity.type
_entity.pdbx_description
1 polymer ?
#
loop_
_entity_poly.entity_id
_entity_poly.type
_entity_poly.pdbx_seq_one_letter_code
_entity_poly.pdbx_strand_id
1 'polypeptide(L)'
;MKTLHALLRTGKRLGRDPSGLALLEFAFALPILLVMSLTGAELTNYIITRMRISQIALHLADNAARMGSGGQLTAKTITETDINDLLTGAGLQSGELALFTNGRVIISSLEPMATPNTTSRYKITWQRCRGAKTTRASSYGIAGQSSGTNMTGMGPSGRQSIAPDGGATMFVEVYYEYQPLVKSSLAPSANMSEYASMMVRDARDYSRIYNTENATISTC
;
A
#
# COMPACT_ATOMS: atom_id res chain seq x y z
N MET A 1 -29.15 -35.70 -60.29
CA MET A 1 -28.32 -34.66 -60.94
C MET A 1 -28.64 -33.21 -60.50
N LYS A 2 -29.91 -32.83 -60.26
CA LYS A 2 -30.28 -31.45 -59.84
C LYS A 2 -29.74 -31.02 -58.46
N THR A 3 -29.59 -31.94 -57.51
CA THR A 3 -29.08 -31.69 -56.15
C THR A 3 -27.59 -31.32 -56.10
N LEU A 4 -26.76 -31.94 -56.93
CA LEU A 4 -25.32 -31.63 -57.01
C LEU A 4 -25.05 -30.21 -57.55
N HIS A 5 -25.84 -29.78 -58.54
CA HIS A 5 -25.75 -28.43 -59.11
C HIS A 5 -26.23 -27.34 -58.14
N ALA A 6 -27.24 -27.65 -57.31
CA ALA A 6 -27.67 -26.75 -56.25
C ALA A 6 -26.54 -26.56 -55.22
N LEU A 7 -25.93 -27.65 -54.74
CA LEU A 7 -24.80 -27.63 -53.79
C LEU A 7 -23.59 -26.85 -54.31
N LEU A 8 -23.22 -27.04 -55.59
CA LEU A 8 -22.12 -26.31 -56.22
C LEU A 8 -22.41 -24.80 -56.38
N ARG A 9 -23.68 -24.43 -56.62
CA ARG A 9 -24.10 -23.02 -56.64
C ARG A 9 -24.08 -22.39 -55.26
N THR A 10 -24.55 -23.10 -54.22
CA THR A 10 -24.50 -22.61 -52.84
C THR A 10 -23.05 -22.43 -52.38
N GLY A 11 -22.15 -23.36 -52.72
CA GLY A 11 -20.72 -23.26 -52.43
C GLY A 11 -20.04 -22.05 -53.11
N LYS A 12 -20.33 -21.81 -54.40
CA LYS A 12 -19.86 -20.59 -55.10
C LYS A 12 -20.45 -19.29 -54.54
N ARG A 13 -21.65 -19.35 -53.97
CA ARG A 13 -22.34 -18.20 -53.36
C ARG A 13 -21.77 -17.88 -51.98
N LEU A 14 -21.47 -18.90 -51.17
CA LEU A 14 -20.72 -18.74 -49.91
C LEU A 14 -19.30 -18.19 -50.16
N GLY A 15 -18.58 -18.73 -51.16
CA GLY A 15 -17.22 -18.25 -51.50
C GLY A 15 -17.16 -16.84 -52.09
N ARG A 16 -18.32 -16.20 -52.38
CA ARG A 16 -18.43 -14.83 -52.86
C ARG A 16 -19.10 -13.89 -51.86
N ASP A 17 -19.40 -14.36 -50.65
CA ASP A 17 -20.09 -13.57 -49.64
C ASP A 17 -19.09 -12.74 -48.82
N PRO A 18 -19.05 -11.40 -48.99
CA PRO A 18 -18.16 -10.53 -48.22
C PRO A 18 -18.44 -10.57 -46.71
N SER A 19 -19.66 -10.96 -46.31
CA SER A 19 -20.06 -11.10 -44.92
C SER A 19 -19.30 -12.22 -44.21
N GLY A 20 -19.01 -13.33 -44.92
CA GLY A 20 -18.24 -14.45 -44.37
C GLY A 20 -16.76 -14.14 -44.18
N LEU A 21 -16.20 -13.30 -45.06
CA LEU A 21 -14.84 -12.77 -44.92
C LEU A 21 -14.74 -11.84 -43.71
N ALA A 22 -15.68 -10.91 -43.56
CA ALA A 22 -15.73 -10.01 -42.40
C ALA A 22 -15.85 -10.76 -41.07
N LEU A 23 -16.60 -11.87 -41.04
CA LEU A 23 -16.70 -12.74 -39.87
C LEU A 23 -15.34 -13.37 -39.49
N LEU A 24 -14.56 -13.82 -40.48
CA LEU A 24 -13.24 -14.40 -40.26
C LEU A 24 -12.22 -13.34 -39.83
N GLU A 25 -12.22 -12.17 -40.46
CA GLU A 25 -11.36 -11.05 -40.06
C GLU A 25 -11.63 -10.62 -38.61
N PHE A 26 -12.91 -10.53 -38.22
CA PHE A 26 -13.29 -10.27 -36.84
C PHE A 26 -12.85 -11.40 -35.91
N ALA A 27 -13.02 -12.66 -36.30
CA ALA A 27 -12.63 -13.81 -35.48
C ALA A 27 -11.11 -13.86 -35.21
N PHE A 28 -10.29 -13.40 -36.15
CA PHE A 28 -8.83 -13.32 -35.96
C PHE A 28 -8.39 -12.05 -35.22
N ALA A 29 -9.07 -10.92 -35.42
CA ALA A 29 -8.73 -9.66 -34.74
C ALA A 29 -9.19 -9.64 -33.27
N LEU A 30 -10.34 -10.28 -32.97
CA LEU A 30 -10.96 -10.24 -31.65
C LEU A 30 -10.04 -10.74 -30.52
N PRO A 31 -9.35 -11.88 -30.62
CA PRO A 31 -8.45 -12.35 -29.55
C PRO A 31 -7.32 -11.37 -29.25
N ILE A 32 -6.74 -10.76 -30.28
CA ILE A 32 -5.66 -9.78 -30.15
C ILE A 32 -6.19 -8.52 -29.45
N LEU A 33 -7.34 -8.02 -29.89
CA LEU A 33 -8.00 -6.87 -29.29
C LEU A 33 -8.34 -7.13 -27.82
N LEU A 34 -8.92 -8.30 -27.51
CA LEU A 34 -9.26 -8.69 -26.14
C LEU A 34 -8.04 -8.75 -25.23
N VAL A 35 -6.95 -9.41 -25.66
CA VAL A 35 -5.73 -9.50 -24.84
C VAL A 35 -5.17 -8.11 -24.55
N MET A 36 -5.09 -7.24 -25.56
CA MET A 36 -4.58 -5.88 -25.37
C MET A 36 -5.50 -5.05 -24.45
N SER A 37 -6.81 -5.08 -24.67
CA SER A 37 -7.77 -4.31 -23.86
C SER A 37 -7.82 -4.77 -22.41
N LEU A 38 -7.87 -6.09 -22.16
CA LEU A 38 -7.91 -6.65 -20.80
C LEU A 38 -6.59 -6.41 -20.06
N THR A 39 -5.45 -6.57 -20.74
CA THR A 39 -4.14 -6.27 -20.14
C THR A 39 -3.99 -4.79 -19.83
N GLY A 40 -4.45 -3.91 -20.73
CA GLY A 40 -4.45 -2.46 -20.50
C GLY A 40 -5.33 -2.04 -19.33
N ALA A 41 -6.51 -2.64 -19.21
CA ALA A 41 -7.41 -2.42 -18.08
C ALA A 41 -6.79 -2.91 -16.75
N GLU A 42 -6.22 -4.11 -16.74
CA GLU A 42 -5.56 -4.68 -15.56
C GLU A 42 -4.36 -3.83 -15.12
N LEU A 43 -3.50 -3.40 -16.05
CA LEU A 43 -2.35 -2.56 -15.76
C LEU A 43 -2.79 -1.19 -15.21
N THR A 44 -3.83 -0.60 -15.78
CA THR A 44 -4.39 0.67 -15.28
C THR A 44 -4.90 0.51 -13.86
N ASN A 45 -5.66 -0.55 -13.57
CA ASN A 45 -6.15 -0.84 -12.22
C ASN A 45 -5.02 -1.07 -11.22
N TYR A 46 -3.98 -1.80 -11.63
CA TYR A 46 -2.77 -2.01 -10.82
C TYR A 46 -2.08 -0.69 -10.47
N ILE A 47 -1.88 0.19 -11.46
CA ILE A 47 -1.25 1.50 -11.25
C ILE A 47 -2.11 2.38 -10.34
N ILE A 48 -3.41 2.46 -10.57
CA ILE A 48 -4.33 3.25 -9.73
C ILE A 48 -4.33 2.74 -8.29
N THR A 49 -4.38 1.42 -8.10
CA THR A 49 -4.35 0.80 -6.77
C THR A 49 -3.05 1.15 -6.07
N ARG A 50 -1.91 1.01 -6.75
CA ARG A 50 -0.60 1.36 -6.20
C ARG A 50 -0.51 2.84 -5.79
N MET A 51 -1.03 3.75 -6.63
CA MET A 51 -1.09 5.18 -6.31
C MET A 51 -1.94 5.43 -5.05
N ARG A 52 -3.12 4.83 -4.94
CA ARG A 52 -3.99 4.97 -3.77
C ARG A 52 -3.32 4.46 -2.50
N ILE A 53 -2.66 3.30 -2.55
CA ILE A 53 -1.92 2.74 -1.41
C ILE A 53 -0.77 3.66 -1.00
N SER A 54 -0.02 4.20 -1.96
CA SER A 54 1.07 5.16 -1.71
C SER A 54 0.57 6.45 -1.06
N GLN A 55 -0.58 6.97 -1.51
CA GLN A 55 -1.24 8.13 -0.90
C GLN A 55 -1.69 7.85 0.53
N ILE A 56 -2.28 6.67 0.80
CA ILE A 56 -2.66 6.28 2.17
C ILE A 56 -1.44 6.24 3.09
N ALA A 57 -0.32 5.67 2.63
CA ALA A 57 0.93 5.66 3.41
C ALA A 57 1.38 7.10 3.74
N LEU A 58 1.38 7.99 2.75
CA LEU A 58 1.78 9.39 2.91
C LEU A 58 0.87 10.15 3.88
N HIS A 59 -0.45 10.03 3.73
CA HIS A 59 -1.42 10.68 4.62
C HIS A 59 -1.31 10.14 6.04
N LEU A 60 -1.10 8.85 6.20
CA LEU A 60 -0.90 8.25 7.52
C LEU A 60 0.39 8.75 8.18
N ALA A 61 1.48 8.88 7.42
CA ALA A 61 2.73 9.44 7.92
C ALA A 61 2.56 10.91 8.36
N ASP A 62 1.90 11.76 7.55
CA ASP A 62 1.64 13.17 7.90
C ASP A 62 0.74 13.29 9.14
N ASN A 63 -0.37 12.56 9.16
CA ASN A 63 -1.29 12.57 10.30
C ASN A 63 -0.59 12.04 11.56
N ALA A 64 0.23 11.00 11.45
CA ALA A 64 1.03 10.50 12.58
C ALA A 64 2.07 11.50 13.07
N ALA A 65 2.67 12.29 12.18
CA ALA A 65 3.64 13.32 12.54
C ALA A 65 3.00 14.52 13.25
N ARG A 66 1.68 14.72 13.08
CA ARG A 66 0.90 15.83 13.65
C ARG A 66 -0.01 15.42 14.82
N MET A 67 -0.21 14.11 14.98
CA MET A 67 -0.98 13.48 16.06
C MET A 67 -0.50 13.91 17.45
N GLY A 68 -1.43 13.90 18.39
CA GLY A 68 -1.19 14.12 19.80
C GLY A 68 -1.87 15.39 20.29
N SER A 69 -2.12 15.44 21.59
CA SER A 69 -2.80 16.54 22.26
C SER A 69 -1.86 17.23 23.25
N GLY A 70 -1.97 18.55 23.35
CA GLY A 70 -1.13 19.37 24.21
C GLY A 70 -1.37 20.87 23.99
N GLY A 71 -1.00 21.70 24.96
CA GLY A 71 -1.03 23.15 24.83
C GLY A 71 0.17 23.68 24.03
N GLN A 72 0.10 24.95 23.60
CA GLN A 72 1.17 25.60 22.84
C GLN A 72 2.54 25.63 23.55
N LEU A 73 2.53 25.51 24.89
CA LEU A 73 3.70 25.61 25.76
C LEU A 73 4.17 24.26 26.33
N THR A 74 3.49 23.16 26.00
CA THR A 74 3.77 21.81 26.55
C THR A 74 3.99 20.82 25.42
N ALA A 75 4.92 19.88 25.60
CA ALA A 75 5.11 18.81 24.64
C ALA A 75 3.81 18.00 24.46
N LYS A 76 3.41 17.76 23.20
CA LYS A 76 2.22 16.97 22.87
C LYS A 76 2.40 15.53 23.34
N THR A 77 1.37 14.98 23.96
CA THR A 77 1.31 13.57 24.33
C THR A 77 0.53 12.80 23.27
N ILE A 78 0.89 11.54 23.04
CA ILE A 78 0.14 10.63 22.16
C ILE A 78 -0.56 9.59 23.03
N THR A 79 -1.82 9.32 22.72
CA THR A 79 -2.60 8.23 23.33
C THR A 79 -2.76 7.03 22.38
N GLU A 80 -3.09 5.86 22.92
CA GLU A 80 -3.51 4.70 22.11
C GLU A 80 -4.77 5.00 21.29
N THR A 81 -5.67 5.82 21.82
CA THR A 81 -6.87 6.27 21.10
C THR A 81 -6.48 7.07 19.86
N ASP A 82 -5.54 8.01 19.98
CA ASP A 82 -5.05 8.78 18.81
C ASP A 82 -4.50 7.85 17.71
N ILE A 83 -3.71 6.84 18.09
CA ILE A 83 -3.13 5.90 17.12
C ILE A 83 -4.22 5.02 16.50
N ASN A 84 -5.18 4.56 17.31
CA ASN A 84 -6.32 3.79 16.83
C ASN A 84 -7.18 4.60 15.87
N ASP A 85 -7.37 5.90 16.11
CA ASP A 85 -8.10 6.80 15.24
C ASP A 85 -7.37 7.02 13.92
N LEU A 86 -6.05 7.18 13.94
CA LEU A 86 -5.24 7.20 12.71
C LEU A 86 -5.43 5.92 11.87
N LEU A 87 -5.37 4.76 12.51
CA LEU A 87 -5.55 3.47 11.83
C LEU A 87 -6.99 3.33 11.32
N THR A 88 -7.99 3.74 12.09
CA THR A 88 -9.39 3.73 11.65
C THR A 88 -9.57 4.66 10.45
N GLY A 89 -8.99 5.86 10.49
CA GLY A 89 -8.98 6.82 9.39
C GLY A 89 -8.34 6.26 8.12
N ALA A 90 -7.22 5.54 8.22
CA ALA A 90 -6.60 4.86 7.08
C ALA A 90 -7.53 3.81 6.44
N GLY A 91 -8.26 3.06 7.27
CA GLY A 91 -9.28 2.11 6.80
C GLY A 91 -10.39 2.80 6.02
N LEU A 92 -10.93 3.90 6.56
CA LEU A 92 -11.97 4.69 5.91
C LEU A 92 -11.48 5.33 4.60
N GLN A 93 -10.28 5.92 4.59
CA GLN A 93 -9.67 6.54 3.42
C GLN A 93 -9.40 5.52 2.30
N SER A 94 -9.16 4.25 2.66
CA SER A 94 -8.94 3.20 1.67
C SER A 94 -10.16 2.89 0.80
N GLY A 95 -11.37 3.26 1.26
CA GLY A 95 -12.62 3.01 0.54
C GLY A 95 -12.78 1.53 0.19
N GLU A 96 -13.04 1.26 -1.08
CA GLU A 96 -13.30 -0.10 -1.60
C GLU A 96 -12.09 -1.04 -1.63
N LEU A 97 -10.89 -0.59 -1.24
CA LEU A 97 -9.70 -1.46 -1.21
C LEU A 97 -9.79 -2.53 -0.12
N ALA A 98 -10.67 -2.37 0.87
CA ALA A 98 -10.74 -3.24 2.04
C ALA A 98 -9.35 -3.46 2.66
N LEU A 99 -8.64 -2.35 2.93
CA LEU A 99 -7.21 -2.33 3.28
C LEU A 99 -6.84 -3.29 4.41
N PHE A 100 -7.67 -3.42 5.44
CA PHE A 100 -7.39 -4.30 6.57
C PHE A 100 -7.75 -5.76 6.33
N THR A 101 -8.50 -6.08 5.28
CA THR A 101 -8.75 -7.46 4.85
C THR A 101 -7.63 -7.93 3.92
N ASN A 102 -7.27 -7.08 2.95
CA ASN A 102 -6.34 -7.41 1.88
C ASN A 102 -4.88 -7.00 2.16
N GLY A 103 -4.64 -6.27 3.25
CA GLY A 103 -3.35 -5.67 3.55
C GLY A 103 -3.01 -5.64 5.04
N ARG A 104 -1.90 -4.96 5.33
CA ARG A 104 -1.43 -4.66 6.69
C ARG A 104 -0.70 -3.32 6.68
N VAL A 105 -1.04 -2.47 7.63
CA VAL A 105 -0.44 -1.17 7.86
C VAL A 105 0.38 -1.24 9.13
N ILE A 106 1.62 -0.77 9.09
CA ILE A 106 2.52 -0.68 10.24
C ILE A 106 3.00 0.77 10.38
N ILE A 107 2.83 1.34 11.57
CA ILE A 107 3.31 2.67 11.93
C ILE A 107 4.43 2.49 12.95
N SER A 108 5.59 3.07 12.69
CA SER A 108 6.78 3.02 13.55
C SER A 108 7.23 4.44 13.91
N SER A 109 7.64 4.66 15.15
CA SER A 109 8.39 5.87 15.55
C SER A 109 9.87 5.62 15.46
N LEU A 110 10.53 6.22 14.48
CA LEU A 110 11.98 6.22 14.34
C LEU A 110 12.55 7.37 15.17
N GLU A 111 13.42 7.05 16.12
CA GLU A 111 14.03 8.01 17.03
C GLU A 111 15.55 7.79 17.12
N PRO A 112 16.33 8.84 17.43
CA PRO A 112 17.74 8.69 17.75
C PRO A 112 17.97 7.73 18.94
N MET A 113 19.09 7.01 18.93
CA MET A 113 19.46 6.18 20.08
C MET A 113 19.91 7.00 21.29
N ALA A 114 20.41 8.21 21.05
CA ALA A 114 20.84 9.15 22.07
C ALA A 114 20.54 10.58 21.61
N THR A 115 20.41 11.49 22.58
CA THR A 115 20.23 12.93 22.35
C THR A 115 21.33 13.68 23.11
N PRO A 116 22.29 14.33 22.44
CA PRO A 116 22.47 14.44 20.99
C PRO A 116 22.91 13.12 20.33
N ASN A 117 22.62 12.94 19.03
CA ASN A 117 22.89 11.68 18.31
C ASN A 117 24.29 11.66 17.67
N THR A 118 25.33 11.55 18.48
CA THR A 118 26.72 11.59 18.00
C THR A 118 27.13 10.39 17.16
N THR A 119 26.39 9.28 17.21
CA THR A 119 26.72 8.03 16.50
C THR A 119 25.92 7.84 15.21
N SER A 120 24.98 8.74 14.90
CA SER A 120 24.05 8.63 13.78
C SER A 120 23.32 7.27 13.75
N ARG A 121 22.93 6.79 14.93
CA ARG A 121 22.19 5.53 15.10
C ARG A 121 20.76 5.80 15.56
N TYR A 122 19.85 4.98 15.05
CA TYR A 122 18.42 5.12 15.28
C TYR A 122 17.81 3.82 15.80
N LYS A 123 16.66 3.94 16.45
CA LYS A 123 15.86 2.84 16.96
C LYS A 123 14.38 3.09 16.71
N ILE A 124 13.61 2.01 16.74
CA ILE A 124 12.16 2.04 16.74
C ILE A 124 11.69 2.03 18.20
N THR A 125 11.16 3.16 18.67
CA THR A 125 10.72 3.28 20.07
C THR A 125 9.36 2.64 20.29
N TRP A 126 8.44 2.74 19.34
CA TRP A 126 7.14 2.07 19.38
C TRP A 126 6.63 1.74 17.98
N GLN A 127 5.75 0.73 17.92
CA GLN A 127 5.09 0.27 16.69
C GLN A 127 3.62 -0.06 16.93
N ARG A 128 2.75 0.30 16.00
CA ARG A 128 1.35 -0.16 15.97
C ARG A 128 0.99 -0.63 14.56
N CYS A 129 0.09 -1.60 14.45
CA CYS A 129 -0.35 -2.07 13.15
C CYS A 129 -1.77 -2.60 13.15
N ARG A 130 -2.33 -2.67 11.94
CA ARG A 130 -3.67 -3.19 11.70
C ARG A 130 -3.75 -3.86 10.33
N GLY A 131 -4.49 -4.96 10.26
CA GLY A 131 -4.77 -5.70 9.03
C GLY A 131 -4.53 -7.20 9.15
N ALA A 132 -5.24 -7.97 8.33
CA ALA A 132 -5.32 -9.43 8.39
C ALA A 132 -4.07 -10.14 7.86
N LYS A 133 -3.22 -9.46 7.08
CA LYS A 133 -1.98 -10.03 6.51
C LYS A 133 -0.86 -10.10 7.56
N THR A 134 -1.10 -10.79 8.67
CA THR A 134 -0.23 -10.80 9.87
C THR A 134 1.13 -11.45 9.67
N THR A 135 1.29 -12.28 8.64
CA THR A 135 2.59 -12.84 8.23
C THR A 135 3.55 -11.76 7.71
N ARG A 136 3.07 -10.55 7.41
CA ARG A 136 3.89 -9.40 7.04
C ARG A 136 4.30 -8.62 8.29
N ALA A 137 5.49 -8.92 8.79
CA ALA A 137 6.16 -8.14 9.82
C ALA A 137 6.79 -6.86 9.24
N SER A 138 7.22 -5.95 10.11
CA SER A 138 7.99 -4.77 9.70
C SER A 138 9.29 -5.17 9.02
N SER A 139 9.65 -4.49 7.94
CA SER A 139 10.87 -4.77 7.18
C SER A 139 12.14 -4.32 7.94
N TYR A 140 11.96 -3.59 9.04
CA TYR A 140 13.00 -2.84 9.72
C TYR A 140 13.19 -3.28 11.18
N GLY A 141 12.56 -4.38 11.58
CA GLY A 141 12.64 -4.92 12.93
C GLY A 141 11.47 -4.52 13.83
N ILE A 142 11.58 -4.94 15.10
CA ILE A 142 10.49 -4.85 16.08
C ILE A 142 10.88 -3.86 17.18
N ALA A 143 9.96 -2.98 17.55
CA ALA A 143 10.14 -2.04 18.65
C ALA A 143 10.53 -2.76 19.95
N GLY A 144 11.53 -2.22 20.66
CA GLY A 144 12.02 -2.81 21.91
C GLY A 144 12.89 -4.07 21.75
N GLN A 145 13.09 -4.58 20.53
CA GLN A 145 14.02 -5.67 20.25
C GLN A 145 15.31 -5.16 19.61
N SER A 146 16.39 -5.95 19.69
CA SER A 146 17.67 -5.63 19.04
C SER A 146 17.52 -5.42 17.54
N SER A 147 16.59 -6.13 16.89
CA SER A 147 16.28 -6.01 15.46
C SER A 147 15.79 -4.62 15.05
N GLY A 148 15.14 -3.88 15.96
CA GLY A 148 14.66 -2.51 15.73
C GLY A 148 15.60 -1.43 16.29
N THR A 149 16.88 -1.71 16.48
CA THR A 149 17.87 -0.77 17.05
C THR A 149 19.16 -0.70 16.23
N ASN A 150 20.03 0.26 16.54
CA ASN A 150 21.35 0.44 15.91
C ASN A 150 21.31 0.62 14.38
N MET A 151 20.21 1.19 13.88
CA MET A 151 19.96 1.37 12.45
C MET A 151 20.62 2.66 11.95
N THR A 152 20.97 2.72 10.66
CA THR A 152 21.40 3.97 10.00
C THR A 152 20.23 4.82 9.48
N GLY A 153 19.02 4.27 9.53
CA GLY A 153 17.77 4.88 9.05
C GLY A 153 16.77 3.82 8.59
N MET A 154 15.55 4.23 8.25
CA MET A 154 14.50 3.37 7.69
C MET A 154 14.19 3.76 6.26
N GLY A 155 13.97 2.80 5.38
CA GLY A 155 13.68 3.05 3.96
C GLY A 155 14.60 2.28 3.01
N PRO A 156 14.33 2.37 1.70
CA PRO A 156 15.20 1.77 0.68
C PRO A 156 16.64 2.29 0.78
N SER A 157 17.61 1.43 0.42
CA SER A 157 19.01 1.82 0.38
C SER A 157 19.23 3.08 -0.47
N GLY A 158 20.01 4.04 0.04
CA GLY A 158 20.26 5.34 -0.59
C GLY A 158 19.12 6.36 -0.46
N ARG A 159 17.97 5.99 0.14
CA ARG A 159 16.82 6.88 0.39
C ARG A 159 16.24 6.66 1.79
N GLN A 160 17.12 6.50 2.77
CA GLN A 160 16.73 6.25 4.14
C GLN A 160 16.25 7.54 4.81
N SER A 161 15.14 7.44 5.53
CA SER A 161 14.64 8.44 6.44
C SER A 161 15.36 8.33 7.78
N ILE A 162 15.69 9.48 8.33
CA ILE A 162 16.33 9.64 9.64
C ILE A 162 15.46 10.52 10.53
N ALA A 163 15.71 10.49 11.83
CA ALA A 163 15.07 11.38 12.79
C ALA A 163 16.00 12.55 13.15
N PRO A 164 15.45 13.75 13.40
CA PRO A 164 16.23 14.87 13.95
C PRO A 164 16.63 14.58 15.40
N ASP A 165 17.68 15.25 15.88
CA ASP A 165 18.09 15.18 17.29
C ASP A 165 16.97 15.68 18.21
N GLY A 166 16.67 14.90 19.25
CA GLY A 166 15.59 15.21 20.18
C GLY A 166 14.17 15.14 19.59
N GLY A 167 14.02 14.59 18.37
CA GLY A 167 12.73 14.39 17.73
C GLY A 167 12.55 12.98 17.17
N ALA A 168 11.49 12.81 16.40
CA ALA A 168 11.14 11.53 15.77
C ALA A 168 10.73 11.70 14.31
N THR A 169 10.87 10.62 13.55
CA THR A 169 10.28 10.49 12.21
C THR A 169 9.27 9.36 12.24
N MET A 170 8.02 9.68 11.91
CA MET A 170 6.99 8.66 11.73
C MET A 170 7.25 7.93 10.42
N PHE A 171 7.38 6.61 10.49
CA PHE A 171 7.63 5.75 9.34
C PHE A 171 6.47 4.77 9.18
N VAL A 172 5.85 4.77 8.01
CA VAL A 172 4.68 3.97 7.68
C VAL A 172 5.03 2.96 6.61
N GLU A 173 4.66 1.70 6.84
CA GLU A 173 4.70 0.61 5.87
C GLU A 173 3.26 0.20 5.56
N VAL A 174 2.89 0.21 4.28
CA VAL A 174 1.60 -0.33 3.83
C VAL A 174 1.87 -1.49 2.89
N TYR A 175 1.51 -2.69 3.35
CA TYR A 175 1.46 -3.88 2.54
C TYR A 175 0.04 -4.10 2.02
N TYR A 176 -0.10 -4.41 0.74
CA TYR A 176 -1.39 -4.71 0.12
C TYR A 176 -1.28 -5.86 -0.88
N GLU A 177 -2.17 -6.84 -0.77
CA GLU A 177 -2.32 -7.91 -1.76
C GLU A 177 -3.32 -7.47 -2.83
N TYR A 178 -2.79 -7.25 -4.04
CA TYR A 178 -3.52 -6.69 -5.16
C TYR A 178 -4.68 -7.60 -5.59
N GLN A 179 -5.84 -6.99 -5.83
CA GLN A 179 -7.06 -7.67 -6.27
C GLN A 179 -7.24 -7.41 -7.78
N PRO A 180 -6.97 -8.41 -8.65
CA PRO A 180 -7.04 -8.22 -10.09
C PRO A 180 -8.47 -8.12 -10.59
N LEU A 181 -8.68 -7.43 -11.71
CA LEU A 181 -9.98 -7.34 -12.38
C LEU A 181 -10.30 -8.60 -13.20
N VAL A 182 -9.27 -9.14 -13.85
CA VAL A 182 -9.39 -10.26 -14.80
C VAL A 182 -8.55 -11.43 -14.33
N LYS A 183 -7.24 -11.21 -14.18
CA LYS A 183 -6.29 -12.29 -13.82
C LYS A 183 -5.00 -11.72 -13.26
N SER A 184 -4.51 -12.33 -12.19
CA SER A 184 -3.24 -11.94 -11.55
C SER A 184 -2.02 -12.01 -12.47
N SER A 185 -2.01 -12.92 -13.45
CA SER A 185 -0.89 -13.05 -14.40
C SER A 185 -0.76 -11.89 -15.40
N LEU A 186 -1.78 -11.03 -15.50
CA LEU A 186 -1.75 -9.81 -16.32
C LEU A 186 -1.26 -8.59 -15.53
N ALA A 187 -1.13 -8.71 -14.20
CA ALA A 187 -0.58 -7.68 -13.34
C ALA A 187 0.93 -7.89 -13.11
N PRO A 188 1.72 -6.81 -12.93
CA PRO A 188 3.17 -6.93 -12.68
C PRO A 188 3.53 -7.68 -11.39
N SER A 189 2.68 -7.61 -10.36
CA SER A 189 2.89 -8.25 -9.06
C SER A 189 1.55 -8.48 -8.37
N ALA A 190 1.45 -9.55 -7.58
CA ALA A 190 0.32 -9.76 -6.67
C ALA A 190 0.44 -8.95 -5.36
N ASN A 191 1.64 -8.47 -5.04
CA ASN A 191 1.93 -7.79 -3.78
C ASN A 191 2.45 -6.38 -4.03
N MET A 192 1.94 -5.43 -3.25
CA MET A 192 2.37 -4.05 -3.23
C MET A 192 2.90 -3.72 -1.84
N SER A 193 4.01 -2.98 -1.80
CA SER A 193 4.59 -2.47 -0.55
C SER A 193 5.00 -1.03 -0.78
N GLU A 194 4.35 -0.14 -0.06
CA GLU A 194 4.60 1.29 -0.15
C GLU A 194 5.03 1.81 1.22
N TYR A 195 5.94 2.79 1.20
CA TYR A 195 6.56 3.36 2.38
C TYR A 195 6.42 4.87 2.34
N ALA A 196 6.15 5.48 3.48
CA ALA A 196 6.17 6.92 3.64
C ALA A 196 6.73 7.30 5.00
N SER A 197 7.31 8.49 5.08
CA SER A 197 7.84 9.00 6.33
C SER A 197 7.66 10.50 6.46
N MET A 198 7.36 10.97 7.66
CA MET A 198 7.27 12.40 7.99
C MET A 198 7.91 12.66 9.35
N MET A 199 8.77 13.68 9.40
CA MET A 199 9.34 14.17 10.65
C MET A 199 8.25 14.79 11.52
N VAL A 200 8.26 14.47 12.82
CA VAL A 200 7.44 15.16 13.81
C VAL A 200 7.95 16.59 13.92
N ARG A 201 7.05 17.56 13.71
CA ARG A 201 7.41 18.99 13.67
C ARG A 201 7.14 19.71 14.97
N ASP A 202 6.18 19.22 15.75
CA ASP A 202 5.80 19.80 17.03
C ASP A 202 6.62 19.18 18.17
N ALA A 203 6.82 19.93 19.26
CA ALA A 203 7.37 19.36 20.49
C ALA A 203 6.45 18.24 20.98
N ARG A 204 7.01 17.03 21.17
CA ARG A 204 6.27 15.82 21.54
C ARG A 204 6.96 15.12 22.70
N ASP A 205 6.16 14.55 23.60
CA ASP A 205 6.65 13.68 24.66
C ASP A 205 6.96 12.30 24.08
N TYR A 206 8.22 11.92 24.10
CA TYR A 206 8.72 10.64 23.61
C TYR A 206 8.90 9.59 24.73
N SER A 207 8.53 9.91 25.97
CA SER A 207 8.76 9.01 27.11
C SER A 207 7.87 7.77 27.07
N ARG A 208 6.63 7.90 26.59
CA ARG A 208 5.64 6.80 26.49
C ARG A 208 4.46 7.18 25.62
N ILE A 209 3.69 6.15 25.25
CA ILE A 209 2.32 6.29 24.76
C ILE A 209 1.36 6.16 25.95
N TYR A 210 0.40 7.07 26.04
CA TYR A 210 -0.60 7.10 27.11
C TYR A 210 -1.80 6.22 26.74
N ASN A 211 -2.42 5.58 27.74
CA ASN A 211 -3.63 4.78 27.53
C ASN A 211 -4.61 4.95 28.69
N THR A 212 -4.95 6.20 29.01
CA THR A 212 -5.86 6.56 30.10
C THR A 212 -7.29 6.08 29.85
N GLU A 213 -7.67 5.94 28.58
CA GLU A 213 -8.99 5.52 28.12
C GLU A 213 -9.13 3.99 28.08
N ASN A 214 -8.06 3.25 28.41
CA ASN A 214 -8.00 1.78 28.31
C ASN A 214 -8.38 1.24 26.92
N ALA A 215 -7.93 1.94 25.87
CA ALA A 215 -8.12 1.53 24.50
C ALA A 215 -7.34 0.25 24.19
N THR A 216 -7.86 -0.56 23.28
CA THR A 216 -7.15 -1.77 22.80
C THR A 216 -5.90 -1.36 22.05
N ILE A 217 -4.75 -1.88 22.47
CA ILE A 217 -3.47 -1.58 21.84
C ILE A 217 -3.40 -2.30 20.49
N SER A 218 -3.17 -1.56 19.41
CA SER A 218 -3.00 -2.11 18.05
C SER A 218 -1.61 -2.76 17.88
N THR A 219 -1.37 -3.88 18.56
CA THR A 219 -0.06 -4.57 18.59
C THR A 219 0.31 -5.21 17.26
N CYS A 220 1.62 -5.24 17.00
CA CYS A 220 2.26 -6.06 15.99
C CYS A 220 2.77 -7.37 16.60
#